data_AF-A0A7W7GU57-F1
#
_entry.id   AF-A0A7W7GU57-F1
#
_cell.length_a   1.000
_cell.length_b   1.000
_cell.length_c   1.000
_cell.angle_alpha   90.00
_cell.angle_beta   90.00
_cell.angle_gamma   90.00
#
_symmetry.space_group_name_H-M   'P 1'
#
loop_
_entity.id
_entity.type
_entity.pdbx_description
1 polymer ?
#
loop_
_entity_poly.entity_id
_entity_poly.type
_entity_poly.pdbx_seq_one_letter_code
_entity_poly.pdbx_strand_id
1 'polypeptide(L)'
;MGYDMYTVVVPDGEAQQVEEIRKQFFAAARIRDTLSSDDPTFLFAQDRVVQLHELLRNTQKSYFRLNIWGMGRFRQAMHELGMAYACDLPGQFPPWPQGRLGQIAEALLEQEDPADYLAKYGRTAAEKAAPTDTEIAAVRARQEQAEALLRSHPGDTAGIPLYKFGSNDGWIVTPAECMDALAAWYRASDEQRERALANAGIDDIEYWNAWLDYLHRACFCEGFAVH
;
A
#
# COMPACT_ATOMS: atom_id res chain seq x y z
N MET A 1 -8.77 1.81 -11.94
CA MET A 1 -8.10 2.36 -10.75
C MET A 1 -7.99 1.23 -9.73
N GLY A 2 -6.89 1.13 -9.00
CA GLY A 2 -6.65 0.09 -7.99
C GLY A 2 -6.06 0.70 -6.74
N TYR A 3 -6.05 -0.08 -5.66
CA TYR A 3 -5.50 0.25 -4.35
C TYR A 3 -4.19 -0.49 -4.20
N ASP A 4 -3.10 0.26 -4.11
CA ASP A 4 -1.76 -0.21 -3.85
C ASP A 4 -1.46 0.00 -2.37
N MET A 5 -1.28 -1.09 -1.63
CA MET A 5 -1.06 -1.05 -0.19
C MET A 5 0.36 -1.50 0.12
N TYR A 6 1.11 -0.63 0.81
CA TYR A 6 2.48 -0.90 1.22
C TYR A 6 2.60 -0.83 2.73
N THR A 7 3.25 -1.80 3.36
CA THR A 7 3.58 -1.69 4.79
C THR A 7 4.47 -0.47 5.01
N VAL A 8 4.29 0.21 6.15
CA VAL A 8 5.04 1.44 6.44
C VAL A 8 6.53 1.13 6.57
N VAL A 9 6.85 0.01 7.22
CA VAL A 9 8.21 -0.55 7.27
C VAL A 9 8.30 -1.76 6.34
N VAL A 10 9.30 -1.77 5.47
CA VAL A 10 9.61 -2.92 4.60
C VAL A 10 10.50 -3.90 5.36
N PRO A 11 10.20 -5.22 5.38
CA PRO A 11 11.05 -6.21 6.04
C PRO A 11 12.49 -6.21 5.51
N ASP A 12 13.44 -6.43 6.42
CA ASP A 12 14.87 -6.43 6.10
C ASP A 12 15.20 -7.38 4.93
N GLY A 13 15.95 -6.87 3.96
CA GLY A 13 16.39 -7.63 2.79
C GLY A 13 15.30 -7.90 1.74
N GLU A 14 14.02 -7.63 2.03
CA GLU A 14 12.93 -7.84 1.06
C GLU A 14 13.14 -6.99 -0.20
N ALA A 15 13.41 -5.69 -0.04
CA ALA A 15 13.60 -4.77 -1.16
C ALA A 15 14.70 -5.23 -2.14
N GLN A 16 15.83 -5.71 -1.60
CA GLN A 16 16.94 -6.21 -2.43
C GLN A 16 16.56 -7.49 -3.18
N GLN A 17 15.88 -8.42 -2.52
CA GLN A 17 15.42 -9.67 -3.14
C GLN A 17 14.37 -9.40 -4.22
N VAL A 18 13.40 -8.54 -3.94
CA VAL A 18 12.35 -8.12 -4.87
C VAL A 18 12.96 -7.49 -6.11
N GLU A 19 13.94 -6.59 -5.95
CA GLU A 19 14.60 -5.95 -7.09
C GLU A 19 15.39 -6.95 -7.95
N GLU A 20 16.08 -7.91 -7.33
CA GLU A 20 16.80 -8.96 -8.05
C GLU A 20 15.84 -9.85 -8.86
N ILE A 21 14.75 -10.31 -8.24
CA ILE A 21 13.73 -11.12 -8.93
C ILE A 21 13.07 -10.31 -10.05
N ARG A 22 12.80 -9.02 -9.82
CA ARG A 22 12.20 -8.12 -10.82
C ARG A 22 13.10 -7.96 -12.05
N LYS A 23 14.42 -7.82 -11.87
CA LYS A 23 15.38 -7.81 -12.98
C LYS A 23 15.32 -9.09 -13.80
N GLN A 24 15.29 -10.24 -13.13
CA GLN A 24 15.18 -11.55 -13.79
C GLN A 24 13.84 -11.69 -14.52
N PHE A 25 12.73 -11.24 -13.91
CA PHE A 25 11.40 -11.24 -14.50
C PHE A 25 11.37 -10.44 -15.81
N PHE A 26 11.86 -9.19 -15.78
CA PHE A 26 11.89 -8.35 -16.99
C PHE A 26 12.82 -8.88 -18.07
N ALA A 27 13.94 -9.52 -17.70
CA ALA A 27 14.81 -10.18 -18.67
C ALA A 27 14.11 -11.37 -19.33
N ALA A 28 13.44 -12.23 -18.55
CA ALA A 28 12.66 -13.35 -19.07
C ALA A 28 11.49 -12.90 -19.95
N ALA A 29 10.76 -11.86 -19.55
CA ALA A 29 9.67 -11.29 -20.32
C ALA A 29 10.16 -10.75 -21.67
N ARG A 30 11.29 -10.04 -21.70
CA ARG A 30 11.89 -9.57 -22.95
C ARG A 30 12.24 -10.71 -23.90
N ILE A 31 12.80 -11.81 -23.40
CA ILE A 31 13.10 -13.00 -24.23
C ILE A 31 11.82 -13.58 -24.82
N ARG A 32 10.80 -13.79 -23.98
CA ARG A 32 9.50 -14.29 -24.43
C ARG A 32 8.89 -13.37 -25.51
N ASP A 33 8.95 -12.06 -25.32
CA ASP A 33 8.30 -11.09 -26.21
C ASP A 33 8.97 -10.99 -27.60
N THR A 34 10.18 -11.54 -27.77
CA THR A 34 10.83 -11.67 -29.08
C THR A 34 10.40 -12.92 -29.86
N LEU A 35 9.70 -13.86 -29.22
CA LEU A 35 9.28 -15.13 -29.82
C LEU A 35 7.85 -15.02 -30.34
N SER A 36 7.58 -15.70 -31.46
CA SER A 36 6.20 -15.92 -31.90
C SER A 36 5.51 -16.92 -30.97
N SER A 37 4.20 -16.82 -30.80
CA SER A 37 3.42 -17.82 -30.04
C SER A 37 3.50 -19.23 -30.63
N ASP A 38 3.83 -19.35 -31.93
CA ASP A 38 4.00 -20.62 -32.62
C ASP A 38 5.43 -21.21 -32.47
N ASP A 39 6.35 -20.47 -31.83
CA ASP A 39 7.70 -20.94 -31.56
C ASP A 39 7.67 -22.01 -30.44
N PRO A 40 8.22 -23.22 -30.64
CA PRO A 40 8.27 -24.25 -29.61
C PRO A 40 8.96 -23.80 -28.30
N THR A 41 9.83 -22.79 -28.35
CA THR A 41 10.51 -22.22 -27.19
C THR A 41 9.68 -21.18 -26.44
N PHE A 42 8.60 -20.67 -27.04
CA PHE A 42 7.71 -19.69 -26.41
C PHE A 42 7.13 -20.21 -25.10
N LEU A 43 6.69 -21.47 -25.06
CA LEU A 43 6.09 -22.06 -23.86
C LEU A 43 7.08 -22.12 -22.69
N PHE A 44 8.36 -22.42 -22.94
CA PHE A 44 9.39 -22.41 -21.91
C PHE A 44 9.68 -20.99 -21.41
N ALA A 45 9.75 -20.01 -22.32
CA ALA A 45 9.93 -18.62 -21.94
C ALA A 45 8.73 -18.08 -21.13
N GLN A 46 7.51 -18.43 -21.53
CA GLN A 46 6.28 -18.09 -20.82
C GLN A 46 6.23 -18.74 -19.43
N ASP A 47 6.58 -20.02 -19.31
CA ASP A 47 6.64 -20.72 -18.01
C ASP A 47 7.65 -20.05 -17.07
N ARG A 48 8.83 -19.66 -17.58
CA ARG A 48 9.82 -18.93 -16.78
C ARG A 48 9.29 -17.58 -16.28
N VAL A 49 8.54 -16.85 -17.11
CA VAL A 49 7.90 -15.59 -16.71
C VAL A 49 6.87 -15.83 -15.61
N VAL A 50 6.04 -16.88 -15.71
CA VAL A 50 5.05 -17.25 -14.68
C VAL A 50 5.74 -17.59 -13.36
N GLN A 51 6.76 -18.45 -13.39
CA GLN A 51 7.51 -18.81 -12.18
C GLN A 51 8.14 -17.60 -11.49
N LEU A 52 8.75 -16.69 -12.26
CA LEU A 52 9.35 -15.48 -11.70
C LEU A 52 8.30 -14.50 -11.17
N HIS A 53 7.13 -14.43 -11.80
CA HIS A 53 6.02 -13.64 -11.29
C HIS A 53 5.47 -14.20 -9.97
N GLU A 54 5.31 -15.52 -9.87
CA GLU A 54 4.90 -16.18 -8.62
C GLU A 54 5.95 -16.00 -7.52
N LEU A 55 7.24 -16.15 -7.86
CA LEU A 55 8.33 -15.89 -6.93
C LEU A 55 8.30 -14.44 -6.44
N LEU A 56 8.15 -13.47 -7.35
CA LEU A 56 8.04 -12.05 -7.01
C LEU A 56 6.87 -11.79 -6.06
N ARG A 57 5.68 -12.32 -6.38
CA ARG A 57 4.48 -12.22 -5.52
C ARG A 57 4.71 -12.87 -4.16
N ASN A 58 5.44 -13.98 -4.11
CA ASN A 58 5.72 -14.68 -2.87
C ASN A 58 6.82 -14.00 -2.05
N THR A 59 7.75 -13.28 -2.67
CA THR A 59 8.82 -12.55 -1.96
C THR A 59 8.37 -11.18 -1.48
N GLN A 60 7.57 -10.45 -2.26
CA GLN A 60 7.15 -9.09 -1.91
C GLN A 60 6.00 -9.10 -0.88
N LYS A 61 6.33 -9.32 0.40
CA LYS A 61 5.34 -9.43 1.48
C LYS A 61 4.86 -8.08 2.01
N SER A 62 5.62 -7.00 1.77
CA SER A 62 5.24 -5.62 2.11
C SER A 62 4.13 -5.03 1.23
N TYR A 63 3.73 -5.70 0.15
CA TYR A 63 2.79 -5.16 -0.84
C TYR A 63 1.54 -6.02 -0.99
N PHE A 64 0.38 -5.37 -1.09
CA PHE A 64 -0.88 -5.99 -1.47
C PHE A 64 -1.64 -5.07 -2.44
N ARG A 65 -2.31 -5.64 -3.43
CA ARG A 65 -3.05 -4.87 -4.45
C ARG A 65 -4.48 -5.34 -4.54
N LEU A 66 -5.43 -4.42 -4.58
CA LEU A 66 -6.79 -4.72 -5.00
C LEU A 66 -7.19 -3.80 -6.14
N ASN A 67 -7.88 -4.30 -7.16
CA ASN A 67 -8.55 -3.37 -8.09
C ASN A 67 -9.76 -2.72 -7.39
N ILE A 68 -10.35 -1.68 -8.00
CA ILE A 68 -11.47 -0.95 -7.39
C ILE A 68 -12.67 -1.85 -7.02
N TRP A 69 -12.96 -2.86 -7.84
CA TRP A 69 -14.05 -3.80 -7.58
C TRP A 69 -13.72 -4.76 -6.44
N GLY A 70 -12.50 -5.30 -6.44
CA GLY A 70 -11.99 -6.16 -5.37
C GLY A 70 -11.98 -5.44 -4.04
N MET A 71 -11.52 -4.19 -3.99
CA MET A 71 -11.57 -3.39 -2.76
C MET A 71 -13.01 -3.15 -2.30
N GLY A 72 -13.96 -2.91 -3.22
CA GLY A 72 -15.38 -2.80 -2.88
C GLY A 72 -15.91 -4.04 -2.17
N ARG A 73 -15.61 -5.23 -2.70
CA ARG A 73 -15.99 -6.52 -2.10
C ARG A 73 -15.32 -6.75 -0.75
N PHE A 74 -14.02 -6.48 -0.65
CA PHE A 74 -13.27 -6.64 0.59
C PHE A 74 -13.79 -5.71 1.69
N ARG A 75 -14.05 -4.44 1.37
CA ARG A 75 -14.69 -3.49 2.29
C ARG A 75 -16.03 -3.98 2.80
N GLN A 76 -16.87 -4.53 1.91
CA GLN A 76 -18.17 -5.08 2.29
C GLN A 76 -18.00 -6.26 3.26
N ALA A 77 -17.18 -7.26 2.91
CA ALA A 77 -16.94 -8.41 3.78
C ALA A 77 -16.37 -7.99 5.14
N MET A 78 -15.35 -7.12 5.14
CA MET A 78 -14.75 -6.59 6.36
C MET A 78 -15.77 -5.85 7.24
N HIS A 79 -16.67 -5.07 6.64
CA HIS A 79 -17.74 -4.40 7.37
C HIS A 79 -18.73 -5.38 7.99
N GLU A 80 -19.20 -6.37 7.22
CA GLU A 80 -20.11 -7.42 7.70
C GLU A 80 -19.50 -8.26 8.84
N LEU A 81 -18.18 -8.43 8.82
CA LEU A 81 -17.42 -9.17 9.84
C LEU A 81 -17.01 -8.31 11.04
N GLY A 82 -17.31 -7.00 11.02
CA GLY A 82 -16.85 -6.06 12.06
C GLY A 82 -15.34 -5.84 12.07
N MET A 83 -14.63 -6.22 11.01
CA MET A 83 -13.21 -5.91 10.82
C MET A 83 -12.98 -4.45 10.43
N ALA A 84 -13.98 -3.85 9.79
CA ALA A 84 -14.00 -2.45 9.42
C ALA A 84 -15.35 -1.84 9.82
N TYR A 85 -15.38 -0.52 9.99
CA TYR A 85 -16.61 0.18 10.37
C TYR A 85 -16.85 1.40 9.47
N ALA A 86 -18.13 1.66 9.20
CA ALA A 86 -18.52 2.90 8.57
C ALA A 86 -18.34 4.04 9.59
N CYS A 87 -17.53 5.02 9.22
CA CYS A 87 -17.45 6.29 9.92
C CYS A 87 -17.77 7.38 8.90
N ASP A 88 -18.92 8.01 9.07
CA ASP A 88 -19.22 9.25 8.36
C ASP A 88 -18.31 10.33 8.95
N LEU A 89 -17.40 10.88 8.15
CA LEU A 89 -16.63 12.05 8.55
C LEU A 89 -17.10 13.31 7.79
N PRO A 90 -18.26 13.89 8.12
CA PRO A 90 -18.50 15.29 7.80
C PRO A 90 -17.89 16.16 8.92
N GLY A 91 -16.68 16.68 8.68
CA GLY A 91 -16.13 17.82 9.43
C GLY A 91 -15.11 17.54 10.54
N GLN A 92 -14.65 16.29 10.73
CA GLN A 92 -13.68 15.94 11.78
C GLN A 92 -12.26 15.62 11.28
N PHE A 93 -12.03 15.58 9.97
CA PHE A 93 -10.65 15.58 9.49
C PHE A 93 -10.01 16.92 9.86
N PRO A 94 -8.84 16.94 10.52
CA PRO A 94 -8.00 18.12 10.53
C PRO A 94 -7.93 18.69 9.11
N PRO A 95 -8.03 20.02 8.93
CA PRO A 95 -7.90 20.58 7.59
C PRO A 95 -6.58 20.11 7.00
N TRP A 96 -6.60 19.65 5.75
CA TRP A 96 -5.38 19.40 5.02
C TRP A 96 -4.48 20.61 5.18
N PRO A 97 -3.22 20.44 5.60
CA PRO A 97 -2.35 21.59 5.80
C PRO A 97 -2.31 22.42 4.51
N GLN A 98 -2.58 23.73 4.59
CA GLN A 98 -2.65 24.63 3.42
C GLN A 98 -1.33 25.40 3.22
N GLY A 99 -1.01 25.89 2.01
CA GLY A 99 0.17 26.74 1.73
C GLY A 99 1.02 26.32 0.50
N ARG A 100 1.99 27.17 0.09
CA ARG A 100 2.92 26.93 -1.05
C ARG A 100 4.02 25.86 -0.79
N LEU A 101 3.75 24.89 0.06
CA LEU A 101 4.79 24.01 0.62
C LEU A 101 5.13 22.78 -0.22
N GLY A 102 4.36 22.45 -1.26
CA GLY A 102 4.77 21.45 -2.25
C GLY A 102 6.10 21.81 -2.93
N GLN A 103 6.36 23.12 -3.12
CA GLN A 103 7.60 23.64 -3.69
C GLN A 103 8.80 23.62 -2.72
N ILE A 104 8.56 23.47 -1.41
CA ILE A 104 9.60 23.43 -0.36
C ILE A 104 9.87 21.97 0.07
N ALA A 105 8.84 21.11 0.08
CA ALA A 105 9.00 19.67 0.23
C ALA A 105 9.83 19.05 -0.91
N GLU A 106 9.63 19.51 -2.16
CA GLU A 106 10.52 19.18 -3.28
C GLU A 106 11.98 19.60 -3.01
N ALA A 107 12.19 20.78 -2.41
CA ALA A 107 13.54 21.29 -2.12
C ALA A 107 14.24 20.56 -0.97
N LEU A 108 13.49 19.91 -0.06
CA LEU A 108 14.05 19.10 1.02
C LEU A 108 14.38 17.68 0.58
N LEU A 109 13.54 17.05 -0.24
CA LEU A 109 13.85 15.78 -0.91
C LEU A 109 15.17 15.87 -1.68
N GLU A 110 15.43 17.01 -2.31
CA GLU A 110 16.69 17.31 -2.98
C GLU A 110 17.90 17.36 -2.04
N GLN A 111 17.76 17.83 -0.80
CA GLN A 111 18.87 17.90 0.16
C GLN A 111 19.10 16.57 0.88
N GLU A 112 18.03 15.85 1.23
CA GLU A 112 18.11 14.61 2.00
C GLU A 112 18.51 13.41 1.12
N ASP A 113 18.04 13.36 -0.15
CA ASP A 113 18.46 12.36 -1.14
C ASP A 113 18.59 12.99 -2.55
N PRO A 114 19.73 13.66 -2.83
CA PRO A 114 19.97 14.31 -4.11
C PRO A 114 19.91 13.35 -5.30
N ALA A 115 20.21 12.06 -5.07
CA ALA A 115 20.20 11.04 -6.11
C ALA A 115 18.76 10.64 -6.48
N ASP A 116 17.87 10.45 -5.48
CA ASP A 116 16.45 10.20 -5.72
C ASP A 116 15.78 11.41 -6.40
N TYR A 117 16.09 12.63 -5.94
CA TYR A 117 15.56 13.84 -6.57
C TYR A 117 15.96 13.96 -8.04
N LEU A 118 17.25 13.77 -8.36
CA LEU A 118 17.72 13.78 -9.75
C LEU A 118 17.06 12.68 -10.58
N ALA A 119 16.91 11.47 -10.03
CA ALA A 119 16.26 10.36 -10.71
C ALA A 119 14.78 10.64 -11.00
N LYS A 120 14.08 11.29 -10.06
CA LYS A 120 12.65 11.58 -10.14
C LYS A 120 12.32 12.78 -11.04
N TYR A 121 13.15 13.82 -11.03
CA TYR A 121 12.84 15.09 -11.70
C TYR A 121 13.77 15.43 -12.88
N GLY A 122 14.83 14.65 -13.12
CA GLY A 122 15.72 14.80 -14.27
C GLY A 122 16.49 16.13 -14.32
N ARG A 123 16.58 16.83 -13.19
CA ARG A 123 17.27 18.12 -13.05
C ARG A 123 18.00 18.18 -11.71
N THR A 124 19.11 18.90 -11.67
CA THR A 124 19.71 19.39 -10.43
C THR A 124 19.17 20.80 -10.18
N ALA A 125 18.96 21.22 -8.93
CA ALA A 125 18.75 22.64 -8.65
C ALA A 125 20.08 23.38 -8.80
N ALA A 126 20.48 23.60 -10.04
CA ALA A 126 21.29 24.76 -10.33
C ALA A 126 20.46 26.00 -9.97
N GLU A 127 20.99 26.82 -9.06
CA GLU A 127 20.57 28.22 -8.78
C GLU A 127 19.45 28.48 -7.73
N LYS A 128 19.11 27.55 -6.83
CA LYS A 128 18.28 27.90 -5.65
C LYS A 128 19.14 28.15 -4.40
N ALA A 129 18.87 29.25 -3.70
CA ALA A 129 19.45 29.50 -2.38
C ALA A 129 19.05 28.38 -1.42
N ALA A 130 20.00 27.96 -0.57
CA ALA A 130 19.72 26.94 0.45
C ALA A 130 18.56 27.40 1.35
N PRO A 131 17.59 26.51 1.65
CA PRO A 131 16.50 26.84 2.57
C PRO A 131 17.05 27.19 3.95
N THR A 132 16.44 28.18 4.59
CA THR A 132 16.76 28.59 5.95
C THR A 132 16.28 27.55 6.96
N ASP A 133 16.88 27.52 8.16
CA ASP A 133 16.44 26.62 9.25
C ASP A 133 14.94 26.79 9.59
N THR A 134 14.40 28.00 9.42
CA THR A 134 12.97 28.28 9.64
C THR A 134 12.09 27.63 8.57
N GLU A 135 12.53 27.62 7.31
CA GLU A 135 11.82 26.93 6.22
C GLU A 135 11.87 25.42 6.37
N ILE A 136 13.03 24.88 6.79
CA ILE A 136 13.21 23.44 7.09
C ILE A 136 12.25 23.03 8.22
N ALA A 137 12.24 23.77 9.32
CA ALA A 137 11.37 23.49 10.46
C ALA A 137 9.88 23.56 10.09
N ALA A 138 9.49 24.53 9.26
CA ALA A 138 8.11 24.69 8.80
C ALA A 138 7.62 23.51 7.93
N VAL A 139 8.49 22.93 7.10
CA VAL A 139 8.13 21.75 6.30
C VAL A 139 8.03 20.50 7.17
N ARG A 140 8.97 20.28 8.08
CA ARG A 140 8.92 19.13 9.01
C ARG A 140 7.64 19.14 9.83
N ALA A 141 7.31 20.29 10.43
CA ALA A 141 6.05 20.44 11.18
C ALA A 141 4.81 20.17 10.30
N ARG A 142 4.86 20.51 9.01
CA ARG A 142 3.78 20.21 8.07
C ARG A 142 3.70 18.72 7.73
N GLN A 143 4.84 18.06 7.50
CA GLN A 143 4.91 16.63 7.23
C GLN A 143 4.35 15.84 8.42
N GLU A 144 4.74 16.21 9.64
CA GLU A 144 4.20 15.63 10.88
C GLU A 144 2.67 15.83 10.98
N GLN A 145 2.16 17.03 10.65
CA GLN A 145 0.72 17.30 10.62
C GLN A 145 -0.01 16.45 9.56
N ALA A 146 0.57 16.31 8.37
CA ALA A 146 0.01 15.50 7.29
C ALA A 146 0.02 14.02 7.65
N GLU A 147 1.10 13.51 8.23
CA GLU A 147 1.19 12.12 8.69
C GLU A 147 0.20 11.86 9.84
N ALA A 148 0.08 12.77 10.81
CA ALA A 148 -0.90 12.67 11.89
C ALA A 148 -2.34 12.65 11.34
N LEU A 149 -2.63 13.44 10.31
CA LEU A 149 -3.90 13.38 9.59
C LEU A 149 -4.11 12.03 8.90
N LEU A 150 -3.12 11.53 8.16
CA LEU A 150 -3.20 10.27 7.42
C LEU A 150 -3.31 9.04 8.35
N ARG A 151 -2.74 9.11 9.55
CA ARG A 151 -2.88 8.10 10.61
C ARG A 151 -4.16 8.25 11.42
N SER A 152 -4.90 9.35 11.26
CA SER A 152 -6.03 9.67 12.13
C SER A 152 -7.05 8.53 12.21
N HIS A 153 -7.64 8.37 13.39
CA HIS A 153 -8.65 7.37 13.69
C HIS A 153 -9.72 8.04 14.56
N PRO A 154 -11.00 8.01 14.15
CA PRO A 154 -12.07 8.62 14.92
C PRO A 154 -12.54 7.73 16.08
N GLY A 155 -12.36 8.20 17.30
CA GLY A 155 -12.91 7.57 18.52
C GLY A 155 -12.19 6.29 18.94
N ASP A 156 -12.85 5.50 19.79
CA ASP A 156 -12.34 4.22 20.34
C ASP A 156 -12.97 3.00 19.61
N THR A 157 -13.36 3.17 18.34
CA THR A 157 -14.09 2.12 17.62
C THR A 157 -13.14 1.07 17.09
N ALA A 158 -13.33 -0.19 17.49
CA ALA A 158 -12.49 -1.29 17.04
C ALA A 158 -12.58 -1.53 15.52
N GLY A 159 -11.43 -1.75 14.88
CA GLY A 159 -11.32 -2.12 13.46
C GLY A 159 -10.85 -0.97 12.57
N ILE A 160 -10.92 -1.18 11.26
CA ILE A 160 -10.39 -0.23 10.26
C ILE A 160 -11.50 0.75 9.82
N PRO A 161 -11.29 2.07 9.87
CA PRO A 161 -12.23 3.04 9.32
C PRO A 161 -12.36 2.89 7.80
N LEU A 162 -13.58 2.66 7.30
CA LEU A 162 -13.80 2.38 5.88
C LEU A 162 -13.40 3.52 4.92
N TYR A 163 -13.30 4.76 5.39
CA TYR A 163 -12.87 5.88 4.55
C TYR A 163 -11.41 5.75 4.11
N LYS A 164 -10.56 5.04 4.88
CA LYS A 164 -9.15 4.80 4.50
C LYS A 164 -9.04 3.91 3.26
N PHE A 165 -10.08 3.14 2.95
CA PHE A 165 -10.26 2.38 1.71
C PHE A 165 -11.20 3.07 0.72
N GLY A 166 -11.47 4.37 0.92
CA GLY A 166 -12.33 5.18 0.06
C GLY A 166 -11.57 5.96 -1.02
N SER A 167 -10.27 6.17 -0.81
CA SER A 167 -9.39 6.90 -1.73
C SER A 167 -7.94 6.40 -1.63
N ASN A 168 -7.12 6.88 -2.55
CA ASN A 168 -5.69 6.55 -2.71
C ASN A 168 -4.78 7.66 -2.18
N ASP A 169 -5.24 8.39 -1.16
CA ASP A 169 -4.59 9.62 -0.69
C ASP A 169 -3.41 9.37 0.27
N GLY A 170 -2.97 8.11 0.44
CA GLY A 170 -1.89 7.72 1.35
C GLY A 170 -2.34 7.44 2.78
N TRP A 171 -3.63 7.12 2.99
CA TRP A 171 -4.16 6.82 4.33
C TRP A 171 -3.38 5.70 5.00
N ILE A 172 -3.04 5.89 6.27
CA ILE A 172 -2.27 4.91 7.03
C ILE A 172 -3.23 4.13 7.93
N VAL A 173 -3.34 2.83 7.67
CA VAL A 173 -3.96 1.86 8.56
C VAL A 173 -2.91 1.42 9.57
N THR A 174 -3.14 1.71 10.83
CA THR A 174 -2.21 1.51 11.95
C THR A 174 -2.16 0.05 12.41
N PRO A 175 -1.14 -0.34 13.20
CA PRO A 175 -1.07 -1.67 13.79
C PRO A 175 -2.28 -2.01 14.67
N ALA A 176 -2.77 -1.06 15.46
CA ALA A 176 -3.92 -1.27 16.33
C ALA A 176 -5.19 -1.60 15.53
N GLU A 177 -5.44 -0.85 14.45
CA GLU A 177 -6.57 -1.11 13.55
C GLU A 177 -6.45 -2.49 12.86
N CYS A 178 -5.24 -2.89 12.46
CA CYS A 178 -4.99 -4.23 11.89
C CYS A 178 -5.27 -5.33 12.93
N MET A 179 -4.81 -5.17 14.17
CA MET A 179 -5.03 -6.13 15.25
C MET A 179 -6.52 -6.26 15.57
N ASP A 180 -7.25 -5.15 15.69
CA ASP A 180 -8.68 -5.17 15.96
C ASP A 180 -9.48 -5.81 14.82
N ALA A 181 -9.09 -5.53 13.57
CA ALA A 181 -9.68 -6.16 12.39
C ALA A 181 -9.47 -7.68 12.41
N LEU A 182 -8.25 -8.15 12.69
CA LEU A 182 -7.95 -9.58 12.80
C LEU A 182 -8.69 -10.22 13.98
N ALA A 183 -8.77 -9.54 15.12
CA ALA A 183 -9.49 -10.03 16.27
C ALA A 183 -11.00 -10.19 15.97
N ALA A 184 -11.59 -9.29 15.18
CA ALA A 184 -12.97 -9.43 14.71
C ALA A 184 -13.15 -10.67 13.81
N TRP A 185 -12.24 -10.89 12.86
CA TRP A 185 -12.22 -12.10 12.04
C TRP A 185 -12.19 -13.38 12.88
N TYR A 186 -11.28 -13.46 13.86
CA TYR A 186 -11.12 -14.65 14.69
C TYR A 186 -12.27 -14.89 15.66
N ARG A 187 -13.01 -13.85 16.06
CA ARG A 187 -14.23 -13.97 16.88
C ARG A 187 -15.45 -14.42 16.09
N ALA A 188 -15.50 -14.15 14.79
CA ALA A 188 -16.60 -14.59 13.94
C ALA A 188 -16.64 -16.13 13.83
N SER A 189 -17.83 -16.71 13.87
CA SER A 189 -18.06 -18.13 13.55
C SER A 189 -17.80 -18.42 12.07
N ASP A 190 -17.59 -19.69 11.72
CA ASP A 190 -17.38 -20.10 10.34
C ASP A 190 -18.60 -19.77 9.47
N GLU A 191 -19.83 -19.94 9.98
CA GLU A 191 -21.05 -19.57 9.26
C GLU A 191 -21.15 -18.05 9.01
N GLN A 192 -20.65 -17.22 9.94
CA GLN A 192 -20.58 -15.77 9.75
C GLN A 192 -19.55 -15.40 8.67
N ARG A 193 -18.38 -16.03 8.69
CA ARG A 193 -17.31 -15.83 7.70
C ARG A 193 -17.78 -16.22 6.30
N GLU A 194 -18.29 -17.43 6.14
CA GLU A 194 -18.80 -17.93 4.86
C GLU A 194 -19.90 -17.03 4.30
N ARG A 195 -20.86 -16.64 5.15
CA ARG A 195 -21.95 -15.75 4.73
C ARG A 195 -21.43 -14.38 4.28
N ALA A 196 -20.52 -13.75 5.03
CA ALA A 196 -19.99 -12.45 4.69
C ALA A 196 -19.19 -12.47 3.37
N LEU A 197 -18.36 -13.50 3.17
CA LEU A 197 -17.61 -13.67 1.93
C LEU A 197 -18.54 -13.92 0.73
N ALA A 198 -19.55 -14.79 0.91
CA ALA A 198 -20.55 -15.05 -0.13
C ALA A 198 -21.35 -13.80 -0.49
N ASN A 199 -21.81 -13.02 0.49
CA ASN A 199 -22.54 -11.77 0.29
C ASN A 199 -21.72 -10.72 -0.46
N ALA A 200 -20.42 -10.67 -0.21
CA ALA A 200 -19.49 -9.79 -0.91
C ALA A 200 -19.08 -10.32 -2.30
N GLY A 201 -19.48 -11.54 -2.67
CA GLY A 201 -19.06 -12.17 -3.92
C GLY A 201 -17.56 -12.45 -3.97
N ILE A 202 -16.97 -12.85 -2.84
CA ILE A 202 -15.59 -13.31 -2.73
C ILE A 202 -15.60 -14.85 -2.79
N ASP A 203 -15.20 -15.37 -3.94
CA ASP A 203 -15.03 -16.79 -4.23
C ASP A 203 -13.56 -17.25 -4.15
N ASP A 204 -12.62 -16.32 -4.35
CA ASP A 204 -11.19 -16.54 -4.17
C ASP A 204 -10.77 -16.48 -2.69
N ILE A 205 -10.99 -17.60 -1.99
CA ILE A 205 -10.65 -17.75 -0.56
C ILE A 205 -9.14 -17.69 -0.33
N GLU A 206 -8.32 -18.15 -1.27
CA GLU A 206 -6.86 -18.05 -1.16
C GLU A 206 -6.42 -16.59 -1.12
N TYR A 207 -7.01 -15.74 -1.97
CA TYR A 207 -6.68 -14.33 -2.00
C TYR A 207 -7.19 -13.56 -0.78
N TRP A 208 -8.36 -13.95 -0.24
CA TRP A 208 -8.82 -13.45 1.05
C TRP A 208 -7.87 -13.82 2.19
N ASN A 209 -7.38 -15.06 2.23
CA ASN A 209 -6.41 -15.48 3.23
C ASN A 209 -5.07 -14.74 3.09
N ALA A 210 -4.62 -14.48 1.85
CA ALA A 210 -3.44 -13.66 1.61
C ALA A 210 -3.59 -12.23 2.14
N TRP A 211 -4.81 -11.68 2.16
CA TRP A 211 -5.12 -10.40 2.79
C TRP A 211 -5.06 -10.46 4.31
N LEU A 212 -5.60 -11.51 4.93
CA LEU A 212 -5.46 -11.71 6.38
C LEU A 212 -4.00 -11.82 6.80
N ASP A 213 -3.20 -12.56 6.03
CA ASP A 213 -1.76 -12.67 6.23
C ASP A 213 -1.05 -11.32 6.07
N TYR A 214 -1.51 -10.48 5.13
CA TYR A 214 -0.99 -9.13 4.94
C TYR A 214 -1.31 -8.22 6.13
N LEU A 215 -2.55 -8.22 6.62
CA LEU A 215 -2.94 -7.50 7.84
C LEU A 215 -2.10 -7.95 9.04
N HIS A 216 -1.89 -9.26 9.19
CA HIS A 216 -1.09 -9.80 10.29
C HIS A 216 0.35 -9.30 10.24
N ARG A 217 0.97 -9.26 9.05
CA ARG A 217 2.31 -8.67 8.89
C ARG A 217 2.32 -7.17 9.18
N ALA A 218 1.33 -6.43 8.71
CA ALA A 218 1.25 -4.98 8.90
C ALA A 218 1.23 -4.59 10.39
N CYS A 219 0.71 -5.45 11.28
CA CYS A 219 0.81 -5.27 12.74
C CYS A 219 2.26 -5.08 13.23
N PHE A 220 3.24 -5.70 12.57
CA PHE A 220 4.66 -5.65 12.93
C PHE A 220 5.46 -4.65 12.08
N CYS A 221 4.82 -4.00 11.11
CA CYS A 221 5.46 -3.10 10.15
C CYS A 221 4.91 -1.67 10.24
N GLU A 222 4.50 -1.25 11.45
CA GLU A 222 3.89 0.06 11.73
C GLU A 222 2.61 0.38 10.94
N GLY A 223 1.94 -0.66 10.44
CA GLY A 223 0.74 -0.57 9.63
C GLY A 223 1.04 -0.61 8.13
N PHE A 224 0.14 -0.03 7.34
CA PHE A 224 0.29 0.10 5.90
C PHE A 224 -0.38 1.36 5.35
N ALA A 225 0.15 1.89 4.25
CA ALA A 225 -0.37 3.05 3.54
C ALA A 225 -1.17 2.62 2.29
N VAL A 226 -2.23 3.36 1.95
CA VAL A 226 -3.14 3.09 0.82
C VAL A 226 -2.94 4.12 -0.30
N HIS A 227 -2.55 3.67 -1.49
CA HIS A 227 -2.20 4.47 -2.67
C HIS A 227 -2.92 4.04 -3.95
#